data_AF-A0A2J6SUH2-F1
#
_entry.id   AF-A0A2J6SUH2-F1
#
_cell.length_a   1.000
_cell.length_b   1.000
_cell.length_c   1.000
_cell.angle_alpha   90.00
_cell.angle_beta   90.00
_cell.angle_gamma   90.00
#
_symmetry.space_group_name_H-M   'P 1'
#
loop_
_entity.id
_entity.type
_entity.pdbx_description
1 polymer ?
#
loop_
_entity_poly.entity_id
_entity_poly.type
_entity_poly.pdbx_seq_one_letter_code
_entity_poly.pdbx_strand_id
1 'polypeptide(L)'
;MPLWIDVICIGQENLEERNQQVSIMVDIYSRAYIVSIWLGPGTPESNKVFKFVSRWQILLSFQRKLSSFGLGWFPWAIRYSMLFIMKCSGHLKTIARCCDKDIGRRSYWLRIWTLQEIASAESERIVLYCGDSHPVIYPLFHEALGGITSEMFKIHTSAHLLGWTKKYTESRESPLSTHARLMIALTKSATYPRDKIFAIRALFPDVLETIPVDYSVAVGDLYAMATKVIVEYNKSLEFLKHLDGNSAWTDGPSWAVDFSLP
;
A
#
# COMPACT_ATOMS: atom_id res chain seq x y z
N MET A 1 -4.84 8.97 23.70
CA MET A 1 -3.82 8.41 22.78
C MET A 1 -3.29 9.54 21.92
N PRO A 2 -1.98 9.59 21.65
CA PRO A 2 -1.42 10.55 20.70
C PRO A 2 -1.91 10.23 19.27
N LEU A 3 -2.16 11.28 18.49
CA LEU A 3 -2.51 11.20 17.07
C LEU A 3 -1.37 11.83 16.28
N TRP A 4 -0.88 11.11 15.27
CA TRP A 4 0.16 11.59 14.38
C TRP A 4 -0.39 11.73 12.96
N ILE A 5 -0.20 12.91 12.36
CA ILE A 5 -0.61 13.22 10.99
C ILE A 5 0.57 13.93 10.34
N ASP A 6 1.14 13.33 9.29
CA ASP A 6 2.34 13.80 8.59
C ASP A 6 2.35 15.32 8.32
N VAL A 7 1.25 15.85 7.77
CA VAL A 7 1.12 17.27 7.40
C VAL A 7 1.07 18.23 8.60
N ILE A 8 0.73 17.74 9.80
CA ILE A 8 0.60 18.55 11.02
C ILE A 8 1.81 18.37 11.93
N CYS A 9 2.32 17.14 12.03
CA CYS A 9 3.37 16.76 12.97
C CYS A 9 4.79 16.99 12.45
N ILE A 10 4.96 17.25 11.15
CA ILE A 10 6.26 17.53 10.55
C ILE A 10 6.30 18.99 10.11
N GLY A 11 7.21 19.76 10.68
CA GLY A 11 7.57 21.09 10.19
C GLY A 11 8.14 21.02 8.77
N GLN A 12 7.27 21.15 7.76
CA GLN A 12 7.64 20.97 6.34
C GLN A 12 8.72 21.95 5.86
N GLU A 13 8.80 23.13 6.49
CA GLU A 13 9.76 24.20 6.18
C GLU A 13 11.10 24.02 6.93
N ASN A 14 11.12 23.22 8.00
CA ASN A 14 12.34 22.93 8.75
C ASN A 14 12.98 21.65 8.20
N LEU A 15 13.98 21.80 7.32
CA LEU A 15 14.64 20.66 6.68
C LEU A 15 15.30 19.69 7.67
N GLU A 16 15.85 20.19 8.78
CA GLU A 16 16.48 19.35 9.80
C GLU A 16 15.43 18.47 10.49
N GLU A 17 14.33 19.07 10.92
CA GLU A 17 13.20 18.35 11.51
C GLU A 17 12.57 17.38 10.50
N ARG A 18 12.34 17.81 9.26
CA ARG A 18 11.78 16.97 8.19
C ARG A 18 12.66 15.74 7.93
N ASN A 19 13.97 15.91 7.85
CA ASN A 19 14.92 14.79 7.71
C ASN A 19 14.75 13.80 8.88
N GLN A 20 14.74 14.29 10.12
CA GLN A 20 14.58 13.48 11.31
C GLN A 20 13.23 12.75 11.33
N GLN A 21 12.12 13.46 11.12
CA GLN A 21 10.78 12.88 11.13
C GLN A 21 10.59 11.83 10.03
N VAL A 22 11.02 12.12 8.81
CA VAL A 22 10.91 11.16 7.69
C VAL A 22 11.74 9.91 7.96
N SER A 23 12.91 10.05 8.60
CA SER A 23 13.75 8.90 8.97
C SER A 23 13.07 7.93 9.95
N ILE A 24 12.15 8.42 10.79
CA ILE A 24 11.42 7.60 11.78
C ILE A 24 9.99 7.25 11.34
N MET A 25 9.53 7.62 10.14
CA MET A 25 8.15 7.34 9.70
C MET A 25 7.83 5.84 9.63
N VAL A 26 8.79 5.00 9.19
CA VAL A 26 8.64 3.52 9.19
C VAL A 26 8.28 3.03 10.59
N ASP A 27 8.97 3.60 11.56
CA ASP A 27 8.92 3.31 12.98
C ASP A 27 7.62 3.78 13.64
N ILE A 28 7.08 4.90 13.20
CA ILE A 28 5.78 5.43 13.62
C ILE A 28 4.66 4.50 13.14
N TYR A 29 4.64 4.14 11.85
CA TYR A 29 3.59 3.28 11.29
C TYR A 29 3.65 1.85 11.82
N SER A 30 4.85 1.29 12.02
CA SER A 30 5.02 -0.06 12.55
C SER A 30 4.58 -0.20 14.01
N ARG A 31 4.75 0.85 14.82
CA ARG A 31 4.35 0.87 16.23
C ARG A 31 2.95 1.44 16.46
N ALA A 32 2.28 1.93 15.42
CA ALA A 32 0.95 2.50 15.55
C ALA A 32 -0.05 1.47 16.11
N TYR A 33 -0.93 1.94 17.00
CA TYR A 33 -2.05 1.12 17.47
C TYR A 33 -3.10 0.94 16.36
N ILE A 34 -3.34 1.99 15.57
CA ILE A 34 -4.22 1.98 14.39
C ILE A 34 -3.58 2.89 13.34
N VAL A 35 -3.58 2.46 12.08
CA VAL A 35 -3.28 3.31 10.93
C VAL A 35 -4.59 3.60 10.19
N SER A 36 -5.02 4.87 10.23
CA SER A 36 -6.30 5.28 9.65
C SER A 36 -6.11 5.83 8.25
N ILE A 37 -6.77 5.22 7.27
CA ILE A 37 -6.78 5.68 5.88
C ILE A 37 -8.12 6.34 5.59
N TRP A 38 -8.10 7.64 5.31
CA TRP A 38 -9.28 8.39 4.88
C TRP A 38 -9.33 8.50 3.36
N LEU A 39 -10.33 7.88 2.74
CA LEU A 39 -10.49 7.88 1.28
C LEU A 39 -11.24 9.10 0.73
N GLY A 40 -11.61 10.05 1.60
CA GLY A 40 -12.41 11.22 1.26
C GLY A 40 -13.91 11.01 1.49
N PRO A 41 -14.75 11.95 1.01
CA PRO A 41 -16.20 11.89 1.14
C PRO A 41 -16.81 10.64 0.52
N GLY A 42 -17.89 10.15 1.13
CA GLY A 42 -18.66 9.03 0.63
C GLY A 42 -19.61 9.43 -0.50
N THR A 43 -19.83 8.51 -1.44
CA THR A 43 -20.89 8.56 -2.44
C THR A 43 -21.97 7.53 -2.08
N PRO A 44 -23.21 7.64 -2.61
CA PRO A 44 -24.21 6.59 -2.44
C PRO A 44 -23.70 5.20 -2.85
N GLU A 45 -22.83 5.12 -3.85
CA GLU A 45 -22.19 3.89 -4.32
C GLU A 45 -21.11 3.40 -3.35
N SER A 46 -20.18 4.27 -2.93
CA SER A 46 -19.12 3.86 -1.99
C SER A 46 -19.71 3.44 -0.64
N ASN A 47 -20.75 4.13 -0.17
CA ASN A 47 -21.46 3.77 1.05
C ASN A 47 -22.08 2.36 0.97
N LYS A 48 -22.56 1.94 -0.21
CA LYS A 48 -23.04 0.56 -0.43
C LYS A 48 -21.88 -0.45 -0.35
N VAL A 49 -20.71 -0.11 -0.90
CA VAL A 49 -19.51 -0.96 -0.80
C VAL A 49 -19.09 -1.14 0.66
N PHE A 50 -18.96 -0.04 1.41
CA PHE A 50 -18.56 -0.10 2.82
C PHE A 50 -19.59 -0.86 3.66
N LYS A 51 -20.89 -0.61 3.47
CA LYS A 51 -21.95 -1.39 4.14
C LYS A 51 -21.90 -2.88 3.80
N PHE A 52 -21.59 -3.22 2.55
CA PHE A 52 -21.41 -4.61 2.14
C PHE A 52 -20.22 -5.25 2.88
N VAL A 53 -19.07 -4.58 2.90
CA VAL A 53 -17.86 -5.07 3.58
C VAL A 53 -18.07 -5.17 5.09
N SER A 54 -18.69 -4.19 5.76
CA SER A 54 -18.94 -4.25 7.20
C SER A 54 -19.82 -5.46 7.57
N ARG A 55 -20.83 -5.79 6.77
CA ARG A 55 -21.65 -7.00 6.96
C ARG A 55 -20.81 -8.26 6.77
N TRP A 56 -19.94 -8.28 5.77
CA TRP A 56 -19.02 -9.39 5.52
C TRP A 56 -18.04 -9.59 6.68
N GLN A 57 -17.48 -8.52 7.23
CA GLN A 57 -16.57 -8.57 8.39
C GLN A 57 -17.20 -9.22 9.60
N ILE A 58 -18.46 -8.88 9.90
CA ILE A 58 -19.23 -9.50 10.97
C ILE A 58 -19.34 -11.01 10.71
N LEU A 59 -19.76 -11.42 9.51
CA LEU A 59 -19.90 -12.84 9.16
C LEU A 59 -18.57 -13.60 9.28
N LEU A 60 -17.45 -13.04 8.81
CA LEU A 60 -16.13 -13.63 8.95
C LEU A 60 -15.69 -13.76 10.41
N SER A 61 -15.99 -12.76 11.25
CA SER A 61 -15.66 -12.82 12.69
C SER A 61 -16.42 -13.96 13.39
N PHE A 62 -17.69 -14.18 13.04
CA PHE A 62 -18.46 -15.34 13.49
C PHE A 62 -17.89 -16.66 12.96
N GLN A 63 -17.50 -16.71 11.68
CA GLN A 63 -16.90 -17.89 11.07
C GLN A 63 -15.57 -18.28 11.73
N ARG A 64 -14.65 -17.33 11.94
CA ARG A 64 -13.37 -17.58 12.63
C ARG A 64 -13.60 -18.14 14.04
N LYS A 65 -14.58 -17.60 14.76
CA LYS A 65 -14.98 -18.10 16.09
C LYS A 65 -15.57 -19.52 16.02
N LEU A 66 -16.38 -19.85 15.02
CA LEU A 66 -16.92 -21.20 14.83
C LEU A 66 -15.83 -22.21 14.45
N SER A 67 -14.84 -21.81 13.64
CA SER A 67 -13.72 -22.69 13.27
C SER A 67 -12.85 -23.08 14.47
N SER A 68 -12.70 -22.21 15.48
CA SER A 68 -12.02 -22.58 16.73
C SER A 68 -12.77 -23.62 17.57
N PHE A 69 -14.05 -23.92 17.25
CA PHE A 69 -14.84 -24.98 17.88
C PHE A 69 -14.87 -26.29 17.07
N GLY A 70 -14.01 -26.47 16.06
CA GLY A 70 -13.90 -27.73 15.31
C GLY A 70 -14.95 -27.96 14.22
N LEU A 71 -15.80 -26.97 13.91
CA LEU A 71 -16.82 -27.02 12.85
C LEU A 71 -16.28 -26.53 11.48
N GLY A 72 -15.00 -26.76 11.19
CA GLY A 72 -14.27 -26.15 10.07
C GLY A 72 -14.75 -26.48 8.65
N TRP A 73 -15.65 -27.45 8.48
CA TRP A 73 -16.26 -27.85 7.20
C TRP A 73 -17.49 -27.00 6.81
N PHE A 74 -18.21 -26.44 7.79
CA PHE A 74 -19.38 -25.57 7.60
C PHE A 74 -19.04 -24.20 6.90
N PRO A 75 -17.89 -23.57 7.20
CA PRO A 75 -17.42 -22.32 6.58
C PRO A 75 -17.25 -22.31 5.05
N TRP A 76 -16.74 -23.39 4.47
CA TRP A 76 -16.43 -23.43 3.03
C TRP A 76 -17.70 -23.46 2.18
N ALA A 77 -18.69 -24.25 2.61
CA ALA A 77 -19.99 -24.33 1.94
C ALA A 77 -20.73 -22.98 1.99
N ILE A 78 -20.76 -22.30 3.14
CA ILE A 78 -21.38 -20.96 3.25
C ILE A 78 -20.65 -19.95 2.37
N ARG A 79 -19.31 -19.93 2.37
CA ARG A 79 -18.53 -18.99 1.55
C ARG A 79 -18.78 -19.21 0.05
N TYR A 80 -18.79 -20.46 -0.42
CA TYR A 80 -19.09 -20.77 -1.82
C TYR A 80 -20.55 -20.48 -2.17
N SER A 81 -21.51 -20.90 -1.34
CA SER A 81 -22.94 -20.64 -1.55
C SER A 81 -23.25 -19.16 -1.53
N MET A 82 -22.64 -18.38 -0.63
CA MET A 82 -22.83 -16.93 -0.53
C MET A 82 -22.18 -16.22 -1.72
N LEU A 83 -20.93 -16.55 -2.07
CA LEU A 83 -20.29 -16.00 -3.28
C LEU A 83 -21.10 -16.34 -4.53
N PHE A 84 -21.65 -17.56 -4.64
CA PHE A 84 -22.49 -18.01 -5.76
C PHE A 84 -23.83 -17.26 -5.81
N ILE A 85 -24.57 -17.19 -4.70
CA ILE A 85 -25.83 -16.43 -4.58
C ILE A 85 -25.59 -14.95 -4.90
N MET A 86 -24.47 -14.40 -4.46
CA MET A 86 -24.11 -13.01 -4.74
C MET A 86 -23.70 -12.79 -6.19
N LYS A 87 -22.99 -13.73 -6.84
CA LYS A 87 -22.57 -13.67 -8.27
C LYS A 87 -23.74 -13.53 -9.23
N CYS A 88 -24.90 -14.06 -8.83
CA CYS A 88 -26.16 -13.97 -9.57
C CYS A 88 -26.90 -12.64 -9.38
N SER A 89 -26.44 -11.75 -8.49
CA SER A 89 -27.09 -10.46 -8.22
C SER A 89 -26.51 -9.31 -9.05
N GLY A 90 -27.37 -8.44 -9.61
CA GLY A 90 -26.94 -7.19 -10.28
C GLY A 90 -26.20 -6.21 -9.36
N HIS A 91 -26.24 -6.44 -8.05
CA HIS A 91 -25.59 -5.63 -7.04
C HIS A 91 -24.05 -5.73 -7.10
N LEU A 92 -23.49 -6.91 -7.40
CA LEU A 92 -22.04 -7.08 -7.48
C LEU A 92 -21.39 -6.30 -8.62
N LYS A 93 -22.05 -6.23 -9.78
CA LYS A 93 -21.57 -5.40 -10.89
C LYS A 93 -21.47 -3.93 -10.49
N THR A 94 -22.40 -3.46 -9.66
CA THR A 94 -22.40 -2.09 -9.13
C THR A 94 -21.26 -1.89 -8.13
N ILE A 95 -21.03 -2.85 -7.23
CA ILE A 95 -19.90 -2.83 -6.28
C ILE A 95 -18.57 -2.83 -7.02
N ALA A 96 -18.35 -3.77 -7.95
CA ALA A 96 -17.14 -3.87 -8.76
C ALA A 96 -16.85 -2.55 -9.49
N ARG A 97 -17.87 -2.01 -10.18
CA ARG A 97 -17.78 -0.73 -10.88
C ARG A 97 -17.41 0.41 -9.93
N CYS A 98 -17.98 0.46 -8.73
CA CYS A 98 -17.64 1.47 -7.73
C CYS A 98 -16.19 1.31 -7.25
N CYS A 99 -15.72 0.09 -7.03
CA CYS A 99 -14.32 -0.16 -6.68
C CYS A 99 -13.38 0.36 -7.78
N ASP A 100 -13.59 -0.02 -9.03
CA ASP A 100 -12.68 0.32 -10.13
C ASP A 100 -12.75 1.80 -10.55
N LYS A 101 -13.94 2.42 -10.50
CA LYS A 101 -14.16 3.79 -11.03
C LYS A 101 -14.16 4.88 -9.97
N ASP A 102 -14.36 4.54 -8.70
CA ASP A 102 -14.40 5.51 -7.60
C ASP A 102 -13.32 5.18 -6.56
N ILE A 103 -13.49 4.12 -5.76
CA ILE A 103 -12.64 3.85 -4.59
C ILE A 103 -11.17 3.66 -4.98
N GLY A 104 -10.88 2.89 -6.02
CA GLY A 104 -9.51 2.58 -6.46
C GLY A 104 -8.81 3.73 -7.16
N ARG A 105 -9.54 4.82 -7.46
CA ARG A 105 -9.00 6.02 -8.12
C ARG A 105 -8.91 7.22 -7.17
N ARG A 106 -9.19 7.04 -5.88
CA ARG A 106 -9.05 8.09 -4.87
C ARG A 106 -7.59 8.55 -4.79
N SER A 107 -7.40 9.86 -4.63
CA SER A 107 -6.09 10.52 -4.63
C SER A 107 -5.12 9.95 -3.60
N TYR A 108 -5.63 9.43 -2.48
CA TYR A 108 -4.84 8.71 -1.49
C TYR A 108 -3.95 7.66 -2.15
N TRP A 109 -4.52 6.77 -2.98
CA TRP A 109 -3.81 5.65 -3.60
C TRP A 109 -2.72 6.05 -4.58
N LEU A 110 -2.76 7.28 -5.09
CA LEU A 110 -1.76 7.78 -6.03
C LEU A 110 -0.47 8.21 -5.32
N ARG A 111 -0.52 8.50 -4.02
CA ARG A 111 0.64 8.96 -3.24
C ARG A 111 1.64 7.82 -3.05
N ILE A 112 2.92 8.10 -3.26
CA ILE A 112 3.98 7.13 -2.99
C ILE A 112 4.09 6.76 -1.51
N TRP A 113 3.79 7.70 -0.61
CA TRP A 113 3.79 7.48 0.84
C TRP A 113 2.83 6.38 1.30
N THR A 114 1.78 6.07 0.53
CA THR A 114 0.90 4.92 0.82
C THR A 114 1.65 3.59 0.88
N LEU A 115 2.75 3.45 0.15
CA LEU A 115 3.52 2.21 0.14
C LEU A 115 4.15 1.95 1.50
N GLN A 116 4.78 2.96 2.10
CA GLN A 116 5.34 2.85 3.45
C GLN A 116 4.26 2.78 4.52
N GLU A 117 3.20 3.58 4.41
CA GLU A 117 2.05 3.53 5.32
C GLU A 117 1.47 2.10 5.45
N ILE A 118 1.31 1.41 4.32
CA ILE A 118 0.72 0.07 4.27
C ILE A 118 1.77 -1.01 4.57
N ALA A 119 2.99 -0.90 4.05
CA ALA A 119 4.02 -1.93 4.22
C ALA A 119 4.60 -1.97 5.63
N SER A 120 4.65 -0.84 6.34
CA SER A 120 5.21 -0.75 7.69
C SER A 120 4.21 -1.15 8.78
N ALA A 121 2.91 -0.93 8.56
CA ALA A 121 1.89 -1.15 9.59
C ALA A 121 1.48 -2.62 9.74
N GLU A 122 1.17 -3.05 10.96
CA GLU A 122 0.52 -4.36 11.16
C GLU A 122 -0.82 -4.37 10.42
N SER A 123 -1.03 -5.33 9.51
CA SER A 123 -2.10 -5.25 8.52
C SER A 123 -3.50 -5.23 9.14
N GLU A 124 -3.70 -5.93 10.26
CA GLU A 124 -4.95 -5.96 11.04
C GLU A 124 -5.24 -4.63 11.77
N ARG A 125 -4.26 -3.72 11.86
CA ARG A 125 -4.40 -2.38 12.46
C ARG A 125 -4.67 -1.29 11.44
N ILE A 126 -4.69 -1.61 10.15
CA ILE A 126 -5.01 -0.65 9.09
C ILE A 126 -6.53 -0.60 8.93
N VAL A 127 -7.11 0.60 9.08
CA VAL A 127 -8.56 0.82 9.02
C VAL A 127 -8.88 1.84 7.94
N LEU A 128 -9.80 1.48 7.03
CA LEU A 128 -10.31 2.37 6.00
C LEU A 128 -11.55 3.11 6.48
N TYR A 129 -11.61 4.38 6.10
CA TYR A 129 -12.73 5.29 6.32
C TYR A 129 -13.11 5.95 4.98
N CYS A 130 -14.41 6.18 4.75
CA CYS A 130 -14.93 6.82 3.54
C CYS A 130 -16.28 7.48 3.82
N GLY A 131 -16.31 8.82 3.84
CA GLY A 131 -17.46 9.57 4.34
C GLY A 131 -17.86 9.13 5.75
N ASP A 132 -19.15 9.13 6.02
CA ASP A 132 -19.72 8.70 7.30
C ASP A 132 -20.01 7.19 7.35
N SER A 133 -19.45 6.41 6.41
CA SER A 133 -19.60 4.95 6.41
C SER A 133 -18.89 4.33 7.61
N HIS A 134 -19.42 3.19 8.07
CA HIS A 134 -18.77 2.42 9.13
C HIS A 134 -17.34 2.04 8.70
N PRO A 135 -16.32 2.23 9.56
CA PRO A 135 -14.95 1.87 9.25
C PRO A 135 -14.79 0.37 9.01
N VAL A 136 -13.81 0.02 8.18
CA VAL A 136 -13.54 -1.36 7.79
C VAL A 136 -12.04 -1.67 7.89
N ILE A 137 -11.70 -2.77 8.55
CA ILE A 137 -10.33 -3.33 8.57
C ILE A 137 -9.87 -3.64 7.13
N TYR A 138 -8.68 -3.15 6.78
CA TYR A 138 -8.19 -3.12 5.41
C TYR A 138 -7.96 -4.51 4.77
N PRO A 139 -7.33 -5.49 5.46
CA PRO A 139 -7.30 -6.88 4.99
C PRO A 139 -8.67 -7.46 4.65
N LEU A 140 -9.65 -7.25 5.54
CA LEU A 140 -10.99 -7.78 5.36
C LEU A 140 -11.75 -7.08 4.23
N PHE A 141 -11.44 -5.81 3.95
CA PHE A 141 -11.96 -5.09 2.80
C PHE A 141 -11.55 -5.78 1.49
N HIS A 142 -10.28 -6.15 1.35
CA HIS A 142 -9.80 -6.89 0.18
C HIS A 142 -10.25 -8.34 0.15
N GLU A 143 -10.39 -8.99 1.31
CA GLU A 143 -10.93 -10.35 1.38
C GLU A 143 -12.39 -10.41 0.91
N ALA A 144 -13.23 -9.48 1.38
CA ALA A 144 -14.63 -9.37 0.99
C ALA A 144 -14.82 -9.10 -0.51
N LEU A 145 -13.88 -8.35 -1.10
CA LEU A 145 -13.94 -7.88 -2.48
C LEU A 145 -13.14 -8.74 -3.47
N GLY A 146 -12.34 -9.70 -3.00
CA GLY A 146 -11.33 -10.39 -3.81
C GLY A 146 -11.87 -11.17 -5.02
N GLY A 147 -13.13 -11.64 -4.96
CA GLY A 147 -13.82 -12.29 -6.08
C GLY A 147 -14.64 -11.35 -6.97
N ILE A 148 -14.62 -10.05 -6.68
CA ILE A 148 -15.48 -9.02 -7.30
C ILE A 148 -14.62 -7.98 -8.04
N THR A 149 -13.47 -7.60 -7.48
CA THR A 149 -12.64 -6.51 -7.99
C THR A 149 -11.58 -6.97 -8.98
N SER A 150 -11.21 -6.08 -9.90
CA SER A 150 -10.15 -6.31 -10.89
C SER A 150 -8.75 -6.42 -10.24
N GLU A 151 -7.80 -6.99 -10.97
CA GLU A 151 -6.37 -6.93 -10.57
C GLU A 151 -5.86 -5.49 -10.54
N MET A 152 -6.33 -4.63 -11.45
CA MET A 152 -5.96 -3.22 -11.46
C MET A 152 -6.36 -2.51 -10.16
N PHE A 153 -7.53 -2.82 -9.61
CA PHE A 153 -7.95 -2.30 -8.31
C PHE A 153 -6.98 -2.70 -7.20
N LYS A 154 -6.61 -3.98 -7.15
CA LYS A 154 -5.66 -4.51 -6.15
C LYS A 154 -4.28 -3.85 -6.26
N ILE A 155 -3.82 -3.56 -7.47
CA ILE A 155 -2.57 -2.84 -7.71
C ILE A 155 -2.68 -1.40 -7.21
N HIS A 156 -3.73 -0.66 -7.61
CA HIS A 156 -3.91 0.74 -7.20
C HIS A 156 -3.97 0.89 -5.68
N THR A 157 -4.71 0.03 -5.00
CA THR A 157 -4.82 0.09 -3.54
C THR A 157 -3.60 -0.49 -2.83
N SER A 158 -2.62 -1.04 -3.53
CA SER A 158 -1.48 -1.73 -2.93
C SER A 158 -1.89 -2.93 -2.06
N ALA A 159 -2.94 -3.65 -2.46
CA ALA A 159 -3.47 -4.80 -1.73
C ALA A 159 -2.45 -5.95 -1.63
N HIS A 160 -1.55 -6.06 -2.61
CA HIS A 160 -0.46 -7.04 -2.62
C HIS A 160 0.51 -6.86 -1.44
N LEU A 161 0.55 -5.69 -0.80
CA LEU A 161 1.35 -5.44 0.40
C LEU A 161 0.71 -6.01 1.67
N LEU A 162 -0.56 -6.45 1.65
CA LEU A 162 -1.21 -7.02 2.84
C LEU A 162 -0.55 -8.31 3.33
N GLY A 163 0.14 -9.04 2.45
CA GLY A 163 0.95 -10.20 2.81
C GLY A 163 2.38 -9.87 3.24
N TRP A 164 2.78 -8.61 3.17
CA TRP A 164 4.14 -8.13 3.44
C TRP A 164 4.51 -8.31 4.91
N THR A 165 3.67 -7.80 5.82
CA THR A 165 4.01 -7.71 7.25
C THR A 165 4.08 -9.06 7.94
N LYS A 166 3.19 -9.99 7.60
CA LYS A 166 3.19 -11.32 8.24
C LYS A 166 4.36 -12.21 7.79
N LYS A 167 4.64 -12.28 6.49
CA LYS A 167 5.72 -13.12 5.96
C LYS A 167 7.11 -12.53 6.18
N TYR A 168 7.28 -11.22 6.01
CA TYR A 168 8.58 -10.58 6.19
C TYR A 168 9.06 -10.68 7.65
N THR A 169 8.17 -10.52 8.63
CA THR A 169 8.52 -10.66 10.06
C THR A 169 8.92 -12.10 10.42
N GLU A 170 8.30 -13.10 9.78
CA GLU A 170 8.52 -14.53 10.08
C GLU A 170 9.75 -15.13 9.36
N SER A 171 10.00 -14.76 8.10
CA SER A 171 11.06 -15.37 7.28
C SER A 171 12.11 -14.40 6.72
N ARG A 172 11.93 -13.08 6.90
CA ARG A 172 12.67 -12.02 6.19
C ARG A 172 12.61 -12.13 4.65
N GLU A 173 11.77 -13.01 4.11
CA GLU A 173 11.56 -13.15 2.68
C GLU A 173 10.36 -12.30 2.24
N SER A 174 10.60 -11.45 1.25
CA SER A 174 9.54 -10.69 0.60
C SER A 174 8.68 -11.62 -0.27
N PRO A 175 7.34 -11.58 -0.16
CA PRO A 175 6.46 -12.31 -1.08
C PRO A 175 6.48 -11.74 -2.51
N LEU A 176 7.05 -10.55 -2.71
CA LEU A 176 7.19 -9.91 -4.01
C LEU A 176 8.65 -9.89 -4.44
N SER A 177 8.91 -10.15 -5.72
CA SER A 177 10.23 -9.94 -6.29
C SER A 177 10.62 -8.46 -6.19
N THR A 178 11.92 -8.17 -6.20
CA THR A 178 12.41 -6.79 -6.27
C THR A 178 11.86 -6.05 -7.48
N HIS A 179 11.79 -6.72 -8.63
CA HIS A 179 11.19 -6.14 -9.82
C HIS A 179 9.74 -5.71 -9.58
N ALA A 180 8.90 -6.56 -8.98
CA ALA A 180 7.51 -6.21 -8.68
C ALA A 180 7.42 -4.99 -7.74
N ARG A 181 8.24 -4.95 -6.68
CA ARG A 181 8.28 -3.81 -5.75
C ARG A 181 8.61 -2.49 -6.45
N LEU A 182 9.58 -2.50 -7.36
CA LEU A 182 9.97 -1.31 -8.11
C LEU A 182 8.86 -0.87 -9.06
N MET A 183 8.25 -1.81 -9.80
CA MET A 183 7.12 -1.47 -10.68
C MET A 183 5.98 -0.84 -9.89
N ILE A 184 5.66 -1.36 -8.70
CA ILE A 184 4.65 -0.75 -7.82
C ILE A 184 5.06 0.66 -7.41
N ALA A 185 6.32 0.88 -7.01
CA ALA A 185 6.84 2.19 -6.63
C ALA A 185 6.73 3.23 -7.76
N LEU A 186 7.09 2.84 -8.99
CA LEU A 186 7.08 3.73 -10.15
C LEU A 186 5.66 4.20 -10.49
N THR A 187 4.64 3.34 -10.32
CA THR A 187 3.23 3.72 -10.55
C THR A 187 2.68 4.80 -9.61
N LYS A 188 3.41 5.15 -8.54
CA LYS A 188 2.97 6.14 -7.54
C LYS A 188 3.60 7.50 -7.78
N SER A 189 2.85 8.55 -7.48
CA SER A 189 3.26 9.93 -7.62
C SER A 189 3.88 10.48 -6.34
N ALA A 190 4.83 11.40 -6.52
CA ALA A 190 5.46 12.16 -5.46
C ALA A 190 5.45 13.65 -5.82
N THR A 191 5.13 14.52 -4.87
CA THR A 191 5.23 15.98 -5.07
C THR A 191 6.70 16.41 -5.09
N TYR A 192 7.52 15.85 -4.21
CA TYR A 192 8.96 16.08 -4.19
C TYR A 192 9.68 14.86 -4.76
N PRO A 193 10.60 15.02 -5.74
CA PRO A 193 11.29 13.90 -6.35
C PRO A 193 11.99 12.96 -5.35
N ARG A 194 12.59 13.51 -4.29
CA ARG A 194 13.29 12.72 -3.26
C ARG A 194 12.38 11.74 -2.51
N ASP A 195 11.09 12.05 -2.40
CA ASP A 195 10.10 11.15 -1.78
C ASP A 195 10.00 9.84 -2.58
N LYS A 196 10.38 9.81 -3.87
CA LYS A 196 10.44 8.59 -4.68
C LYS A 196 11.37 7.52 -4.10
N ILE A 197 12.37 7.93 -3.33
CA ILE A 197 13.29 7.01 -2.63
C ILE A 197 12.89 6.87 -1.17
N PHE A 198 12.65 7.98 -0.47
CA PHE A 198 12.39 7.93 0.97
C PHE A 198 11.09 7.20 1.34
N ALA A 199 10.05 7.31 0.51
CA ALA A 199 8.76 6.68 0.76
C ALA A 199 8.70 5.17 0.46
N ILE A 200 9.74 4.59 -0.15
CA ILE A 200 9.78 3.16 -0.50
C ILE A 200 10.76 2.36 0.35
N ARG A 201 11.32 2.97 1.41
CA ARG A 201 12.23 2.30 2.34
C ARG A 201 11.63 1.01 2.91
N ALA A 202 10.35 1.03 3.26
CA ALA A 202 9.64 -0.14 3.79
C ALA A 202 9.51 -1.31 2.78
N LEU A 203 9.63 -1.04 1.48
CA LEU A 203 9.65 -2.08 0.44
C LEU A 203 11.04 -2.69 0.26
N PHE A 204 12.10 -1.97 0.66
CA PHE A 204 13.50 -2.39 0.56
C PHE A 204 14.19 -2.27 1.92
N PRO A 205 13.67 -2.97 2.95
CA PRO A 205 14.30 -2.97 4.27
C PRO A 205 15.72 -3.51 4.16
N ASP A 206 16.61 -3.07 5.04
CA ASP A 206 18.06 -3.34 5.02
C ASP A 206 18.83 -2.77 3.80
N VAL A 207 18.18 -2.38 2.71
CA VAL A 207 18.83 -1.86 1.49
C VAL A 207 18.76 -0.34 1.44
N LEU A 208 17.54 0.21 1.34
CA LEU A 208 17.35 1.66 1.27
C LEU A 208 17.48 2.34 2.64
N GLU A 209 17.49 1.55 3.73
CA GLU A 209 17.78 2.08 5.05
C GLU A 209 19.22 2.58 5.20
N THR A 210 20.15 2.05 4.38
CA THR A 210 21.55 2.46 4.34
C THR A 210 21.77 3.88 3.80
N ILE A 211 20.79 4.40 3.05
CA ILE A 211 20.82 5.76 2.53
C ILE A 211 20.22 6.68 3.60
N PRO A 212 20.95 7.68 4.12
CA PRO A 212 20.40 8.62 5.09
C PRO A 212 19.27 9.45 4.46
N VAL A 213 18.27 9.79 5.26
CA VAL A 213 17.24 10.75 4.82
C VAL A 213 17.84 12.14 4.85
N ASP A 214 18.04 12.71 3.67
CA ASP A 214 18.56 14.05 3.50
C ASP A 214 17.87 14.74 2.32
N TYR A 215 17.02 15.73 2.60
CA TYR A 215 16.33 16.52 1.60
C TYR A 215 17.23 17.57 0.92
N SER A 216 18.48 17.75 1.36
CA SER A 216 19.45 18.69 0.76
C SER A 216 20.23 18.07 -0.41
N VAL A 217 20.35 16.74 -0.47
CA VAL A 217 21.08 16.03 -1.53
C VAL A 217 20.49 16.32 -2.92
N ALA A 218 21.30 16.36 -3.98
CA ALA A 218 20.77 16.47 -5.34
C ALA A 218 19.95 15.22 -5.70
N VAL A 219 18.87 15.41 -6.50
CA VAL A 219 17.97 14.31 -6.88
C VAL A 219 18.72 13.25 -7.69
N GLY A 220 19.59 13.67 -8.61
CA GLY A 220 20.50 12.80 -9.36
C GLY A 220 21.32 11.86 -8.51
N ASP A 221 22.00 12.44 -7.52
CA ASP A 221 22.88 11.69 -6.62
C ASP A 221 22.07 10.70 -5.78
N LEU A 222 20.89 11.11 -5.28
CA LEU A 222 20.01 10.23 -4.51
C LEU A 222 19.52 9.04 -5.34
N TYR A 223 19.09 9.29 -6.58
CA TYR A 223 18.61 8.24 -7.48
C TYR A 223 19.76 7.31 -7.90
N ALA A 224 20.96 7.85 -8.13
CA ALA A 224 22.15 7.06 -8.41
C ALA A 224 22.53 6.17 -7.22
N MET A 225 22.54 6.71 -6.01
CA MET A 225 22.78 5.95 -4.78
C MET A 225 21.76 4.83 -4.61
N ALA A 226 20.46 5.14 -4.74
CA ALA A 226 19.38 4.16 -4.64
C ALA A 226 19.52 3.05 -5.70
N THR A 227 19.78 3.43 -6.95
CA THR A 227 20.00 2.48 -8.05
C THR A 227 21.15 1.54 -7.72
N LYS A 228 22.29 2.08 -7.29
CA LYS A 228 23.49 1.30 -6.97
C LYS A 228 23.21 0.27 -5.87
N VAL A 229 22.64 0.69 -4.73
CA VAL A 229 22.40 -0.24 -3.61
C VAL A 229 21.38 -1.32 -3.96
N ILE A 230 20.37 -0.99 -4.78
CA ILE A 230 19.37 -1.97 -5.25
C ILE A 230 20.01 -2.98 -6.22
N VAL A 231 20.86 -2.55 -7.16
CA VAL A 231 21.60 -3.47 -8.05
C VAL A 231 22.51 -4.38 -7.25
N GLU A 232 23.28 -3.82 -6.32
CA GLU A 232 24.24 -4.56 -5.50
C GLU A 232 23.56 -5.61 -4.61
N TYR A 233 22.36 -5.30 -4.11
CA TYR A 233 21.55 -6.23 -3.33
C TYR A 233 20.98 -7.36 -4.19
N ASN A 234 20.40 -7.06 -5.35
CA ASN A 234 19.74 -8.07 -6.17
C ASN A 234 20.70 -8.93 -7.00
N LYS A 235 21.97 -8.52 -7.14
CA LYS A 235 22.93 -9.11 -8.08
C LYS A 235 22.35 -9.24 -9.50
N SER A 236 21.48 -8.30 -9.89
CA SER A 236 20.74 -8.33 -11.15
C SER A 236 20.50 -6.91 -11.67
N LEU A 237 20.61 -6.77 -12.99
CA LEU A 237 20.26 -5.57 -13.74
C LEU A 237 18.88 -5.68 -14.40
N GLU A 238 18.14 -6.76 -14.14
CA GLU A 238 16.88 -7.06 -14.84
C GLU A 238 15.84 -5.95 -14.70
N PHE A 239 15.80 -5.26 -13.55
CA PHE A 239 14.87 -4.16 -13.35
C PHE A 239 15.18 -2.93 -14.21
N LEU A 240 16.44 -2.75 -14.65
CA LEU A 240 16.81 -1.66 -15.56
C LEU A 240 16.20 -1.83 -16.95
N LYS A 241 15.83 -3.05 -17.35
CA LYS A 241 15.25 -3.34 -18.68
C LYS A 241 13.88 -2.69 -18.91
N HIS A 242 13.20 -2.28 -17.84
CA HIS A 242 11.86 -1.70 -17.89
C HIS A 242 11.88 -0.17 -17.81
N LEU A 243 13.07 0.41 -17.69
CA LEU A 243 13.27 1.84 -17.69
C LEU A 243 13.55 2.25 -19.13
N ASP A 244 12.66 3.06 -19.70
CA ASP A 244 12.77 3.49 -21.08
C ASP A 244 14.10 4.22 -21.30
N GLY A 245 14.91 3.71 -22.25
CA GLY A 245 16.23 4.27 -22.58
C GLY A 245 16.17 5.66 -23.22
N ASN A 246 14.96 6.20 -23.40
CA ASN A 246 14.68 7.52 -23.97
C ASN A 246 14.36 8.60 -22.91
N SER A 247 14.50 8.32 -21.61
CA SER A 247 14.36 9.38 -20.62
C SER A 247 15.43 10.45 -20.83
N ALA A 248 15.00 11.70 -21.03
CA ALA A 248 15.85 12.89 -21.09
C ALA A 248 16.43 13.23 -19.69
N TRP A 249 16.86 12.20 -18.94
CA TRP A 249 17.39 12.32 -17.60
C TRP A 249 18.73 13.06 -17.67
N THR A 250 18.70 14.32 -17.23
CA THR A 250 19.86 15.22 -17.23
C THR A 250 20.35 15.55 -15.82
N ASP A 251 19.55 15.22 -14.81
CA ASP A 251 19.82 15.58 -13.42
C ASP A 251 20.76 14.60 -12.71
N GLY A 252 21.23 13.53 -13.37
CA GLY A 252 22.13 12.52 -12.78
C GLY A 252 22.85 11.66 -13.83
N PRO A 253 23.63 10.65 -13.40
CA PRO A 253 24.38 9.82 -14.33
C PRO A 253 23.45 8.92 -15.17
N SER A 254 23.84 8.68 -16.42
CA SER A 254 23.01 7.96 -17.42
C SER A 254 22.68 6.50 -17.08
N TRP A 255 23.38 5.90 -16.11
CA TRP A 255 23.12 4.54 -15.64
C TRP A 255 22.11 4.49 -14.49
N ALA A 256 21.79 5.62 -13.86
CA ALA A 256 20.86 5.68 -12.74
C ALA A 256 19.40 5.58 -13.22
N VAL A 257 18.57 4.96 -12.40
CA VAL A 257 17.13 4.93 -12.60
C VAL A 257 16.54 6.32 -12.37
N ASP A 258 15.78 6.82 -13.33
CA ASP A 258 14.90 7.96 -13.10
C ASP A 258 13.61 7.49 -12.40
N PHE A 259 13.58 7.60 -11.07
CA PHE A 259 12.40 7.23 -10.27
C PHE A 259 11.23 8.23 -10.40
N SER A 260 11.41 9.34 -11.12
CA SER A 260 10.33 10.29 -11.38
C SER A 260 9.33 9.79 -12.42
N LEU A 261 9.77 8.92 -13.33
CA LEU A 261 8.94 8.37 -14.40
C LEU A 261 8.06 7.19 -13.91
N PRO A 262 6.84 7.05 -14.44
CA PRO A 262 5.93 5.96 -14.13
C PRO A 262 6.30 4.62 -14.78
#